data_AF-A0A8R7VBQ4-F1
#
_entry.id   AF-A0A8R7VBQ4-F1
#
_cell.length_a   1.000
_cell.length_b   1.000
_cell.length_c   1.000
_cell.angle_alpha   90.00
_cell.angle_beta   90.00
_cell.angle_gamma   90.00
#
_symmetry.space_group_name_H-M   'P 1'
#
loop_
_entity.id
_entity.type
_entity.pdbx_description
1 polymer ?
#
loop_
_entity_poly.entity_id
_entity_poly.type
_entity_poly.pdbx_seq_one_letter_code
_entity_poly.pdbx_strand_id
1 'polypeptide(L)'
;MSFLPIPLPIVGDIASRLNGREKPRGDDTTSSAPAPVLGTVASRWRELHGENSWKGLLDPLDPHLRSSIISYGEMVQAAYDAFNTERRSPHCGACFYGYEDLLAGVGVPHHGNNYEVTKFIYATSSLPLPSSFLLLPLPSLPDVWSRESNWMGYVAVATDEGAAALGRRDIVVAWRGTVQNMEWVNDLDFAPVPAAPVLGSAASQHRLAVVHHGFLSMYTSSNKSSEFTKTSARDQVK
;
A
#
# COMPACT_ATOMS: atom_id res chain seq x y z
N MET A 1 24.59 26.03 26.18
CA MET A 1 24.83 26.40 24.77
C MET A 1 23.47 26.56 24.12
N SER A 2 23.10 27.81 23.85
CA SER A 2 21.87 28.21 23.18
C SER A 2 22.00 27.92 21.68
N PHE A 3 21.18 27.02 21.16
CA PHE A 3 21.06 26.81 19.71
C PHE A 3 19.80 27.53 19.22
N LEU A 4 20.02 28.45 18.28
CA LEU A 4 18.99 29.23 17.59
C LEU A 4 18.06 28.29 16.78
N PRO A 5 16.75 28.61 16.68
CA PRO A 5 15.86 27.87 15.80
C PRO A 5 16.24 28.12 14.34
N ILE A 6 16.41 27.04 13.57
CA ILE A 6 16.49 27.11 12.12
C ILE A 6 15.07 27.44 11.62
N PRO A 7 14.87 28.52 10.84
CA PRO A 7 13.55 28.80 10.29
C PRO A 7 13.23 27.75 9.22
N LEU A 8 12.20 26.94 9.48
CA LEU A 8 11.57 26.14 8.43
C LEU A 8 10.97 27.08 7.37
N PRO A 9 11.11 26.77 6.08
CA PRO A 9 10.40 27.51 5.06
C PRO A 9 8.90 27.36 5.30
N ILE A 10 8.23 28.49 5.48
CA ILE A 10 6.78 28.62 5.42
C ILE A 10 6.36 27.95 4.10
N VAL A 11 5.52 26.92 4.16
CA VAL A 11 4.83 26.35 3.00
C VAL A 11 3.79 27.38 2.54
N GLY A 12 4.30 28.46 1.97
CA GLY A 12 3.55 29.48 1.25
C GLY A 12 3.64 29.14 -0.22
N ASP A 13 2.57 28.51 -0.70
CA ASP A 13 2.04 28.76 -2.03
C ASP A 13 3.02 28.55 -3.21
N ILE A 14 3.27 27.29 -3.54
CA ILE A 14 3.92 26.88 -4.80
C ILE A 14 3.00 27.11 -6.02
N ALA A 15 1.70 27.40 -5.81
CA ALA A 15 0.76 27.62 -6.90
C ALA A 15 0.86 29.01 -7.56
N SER A 16 1.48 30.01 -6.91
CA SER A 16 1.57 31.37 -7.46
C SER A 16 2.85 31.68 -8.27
N ARG A 17 3.81 30.75 -8.37
CA ARG A 17 5.08 30.98 -9.11
C ARG A 17 5.18 30.35 -10.51
N LEU A 18 4.10 29.80 -11.04
CA LEU A 18 4.07 29.25 -12.41
C LEU A 18 3.41 30.18 -13.44
N ASN A 19 2.79 31.29 -13.03
CA ASN A 19 2.21 32.26 -13.95
C ASN A 19 3.16 33.44 -14.20
N GLY A 20 4.12 33.26 -15.10
CA GLY A 20 5.02 34.37 -15.47
C GLY A 20 6.07 34.11 -16.54
N ARG A 21 5.96 33.03 -17.33
CA ARG A 21 6.78 32.87 -18.53
C ARG A 21 5.89 32.92 -19.76
N GLU A 22 5.90 34.07 -20.44
CA GLU A 22 5.36 34.20 -21.78
C GLU A 22 6.03 33.15 -22.69
N LYS A 23 5.18 32.31 -23.28
CA LYS A 23 5.58 31.28 -24.24
C LYS A 23 5.89 31.97 -25.59
N PRO A 24 7.02 31.68 -26.25
CA PRO A 24 7.29 32.25 -27.57
C PRO A 24 6.20 31.79 -28.55
N ARG A 25 5.68 32.73 -29.34
CA ARG A 25 4.77 32.47 -30.46
C ARG A 25 5.57 31.74 -31.55
N GLY A 26 5.24 30.47 -31.80
CA GLY A 26 5.82 29.64 -32.84
C GLY A 26 4.92 28.45 -33.18
N ASP A 27 4.43 28.50 -34.42
CA ASP A 27 3.73 27.52 -35.26
C ASP A 27 2.53 26.73 -34.75
N ASP A 28 1.40 26.95 -35.44
CA ASP A 28 0.20 26.12 -35.52
C ASP A 28 0.57 24.69 -35.90
N THR A 29 0.94 23.91 -34.88
CA THR A 29 0.86 22.45 -34.95
C THR A 29 -0.53 22.09 -34.48
N THR A 30 -1.34 21.67 -35.44
CA THR A 30 -2.63 21.02 -35.21
C THR A 30 -2.50 20.02 -34.06
N SER A 31 -3.15 20.32 -32.93
CA SER A 31 -3.32 19.38 -31.81
C SER A 31 -4.05 18.16 -32.36
N SER A 32 -3.31 17.13 -32.78
CA SER A 32 -3.89 15.86 -33.17
C SER A 32 -4.66 15.32 -31.98
N ALA A 33 -5.95 15.05 -32.16
CA ALA A 33 -6.75 14.39 -31.13
C ALA A 33 -6.00 13.14 -30.63
N PRO A 34 -5.98 12.85 -29.32
CA PRO A 34 -5.34 11.65 -28.80
C PRO A 34 -5.89 10.45 -29.57
N ALA A 35 -4.97 9.58 -30.02
CA ALA A 35 -5.33 8.40 -30.79
C ALA A 35 -6.42 7.61 -30.04
N PRO A 36 -7.42 7.05 -30.74
CA PRO A 36 -8.51 6.33 -30.10
C PRO A 36 -7.95 5.19 -29.25
N VAL A 37 -8.40 5.11 -28.00
CA VAL A 37 -8.07 4.02 -27.08
C VAL A 37 -8.73 2.77 -27.62
N LEU A 38 -7.93 1.89 -28.22
CA LEU A 38 -8.41 0.61 -28.74
C LEU A 38 -8.38 -0.45 -27.63
N GLY A 39 -9.29 -1.42 -27.71
CA GLY A 39 -9.35 -2.58 -26.81
C GLY A 39 -10.11 -2.34 -25.49
N THR A 40 -10.10 -3.35 -24.63
CA THR A 40 -10.71 -3.33 -23.30
C THR A 40 -9.64 -3.65 -22.25
N VAL A 41 -9.97 -3.49 -20.96
CA VAL A 41 -9.09 -3.95 -19.87
C VAL A 41 -8.74 -5.42 -20.03
N ALA A 42 -9.72 -6.27 -20.36
CA ALA A 42 -9.51 -7.69 -20.57
C ALA A 42 -8.55 -8.01 -21.73
N SER A 43 -8.65 -7.32 -22.87
CA SER A 43 -7.75 -7.61 -24.00
C SER A 43 -6.36 -7.00 -23.85
N ARG A 44 -6.22 -5.96 -23.01
CA ARG A 44 -4.97 -5.20 -22.82
C ARG A 44 -4.31 -5.40 -21.47
N TRP A 45 -4.76 -6.36 -20.66
CA TRP A 45 -4.34 -6.45 -19.26
C TRP A 45 -2.82 -6.51 -19.08
N ARG A 46 -2.08 -7.21 -19.96
CA ARG A 46 -0.61 -7.30 -19.85
C ARG A 46 0.05 -5.93 -20.00
N GLU A 47 -0.40 -5.15 -20.97
CA GLU A 47 0.08 -3.79 -21.24
C GLU A 47 -0.23 -2.86 -20.06
N LEU A 48 -1.48 -2.91 -19.57
CA LEU A 48 -1.95 -2.14 -18.41
C LEU A 48 -1.21 -2.52 -17.11
N HIS A 49 -0.68 -3.75 -17.04
CA HIS A 49 0.14 -4.27 -15.94
C HIS A 49 1.65 -4.12 -16.18
N GLY A 50 2.05 -3.30 -17.15
CA GLY A 50 3.43 -2.86 -17.29
C GLY A 50 4.33 -3.81 -18.08
N GLU A 51 3.79 -4.72 -18.89
CA GLU A 51 4.57 -5.59 -19.79
C GLU A 51 5.62 -4.80 -20.60
N ASN A 52 5.26 -3.58 -21.01
CA ASN A 52 6.14 -2.64 -21.73
C ASN A 52 6.45 -1.38 -20.92
N SER A 53 6.55 -1.50 -19.59
CA SER A 53 6.84 -0.39 -18.66
C SER A 53 5.92 0.83 -18.84
N TRP A 54 4.64 0.58 -19.16
CA TRP A 54 3.62 1.60 -19.45
C TRP A 54 4.02 2.64 -20.52
N LYS A 55 4.93 2.27 -21.44
CA LYS A 55 5.38 3.16 -22.52
C LYS A 55 4.19 3.67 -23.34
N GLY A 56 4.05 4.99 -23.42
CA GLY A 56 2.98 5.65 -24.18
C GLY A 56 1.61 5.67 -23.48
N LEU A 57 1.50 5.18 -22.24
CA LEU A 57 0.24 5.15 -21.48
C LEU A 57 0.15 6.21 -20.38
N LEU A 58 1.23 6.94 -20.08
CA LEU A 58 1.29 7.85 -18.93
C LEU A 58 1.04 9.32 -19.30
N ASP A 59 1.36 9.73 -20.53
CA ASP A 59 1.22 11.12 -21.00
C ASP A 59 0.78 11.16 -22.49
N PRO A 60 -0.53 11.38 -22.77
CA PRO A 60 -1.62 11.50 -21.80
C PRO A 60 -1.92 10.16 -21.11
N LEU A 61 -2.41 10.20 -19.87
CA LEU A 61 -2.75 8.98 -19.11
C LEU A 61 -3.89 8.20 -19.80
N ASP A 62 -3.61 6.97 -20.22
CA ASP A 62 -4.58 6.05 -20.82
C ASP A 62 -5.76 5.85 -19.85
N PRO A 63 -7.03 6.00 -20.30
CA PRO A 63 -8.20 5.88 -19.45
C PRO A 63 -8.38 4.52 -18.78
N HIS A 64 -7.99 3.42 -19.44
CA HIS A 64 -8.02 2.08 -18.85
C HIS A 64 -6.90 1.92 -17.82
N LEU A 65 -5.71 2.48 -18.08
CA LEU A 65 -4.65 2.49 -17.08
C LEU A 65 -5.05 3.31 -15.85
N ARG A 66 -5.66 4.48 -16.05
CA ARG A 66 -6.23 5.29 -14.96
C ARG A 66 -7.21 4.49 -14.12
N SER A 67 -8.18 3.83 -14.77
CA SER A 67 -9.16 3.01 -14.08
C SER A 67 -8.49 1.90 -13.27
N SER A 68 -7.55 1.15 -13.87
CA SER A 68 -6.83 0.09 -13.17
C SER A 68 -6.05 0.61 -11.96
N ILE A 69 -5.36 1.74 -12.08
CA ILE A 69 -4.63 2.36 -10.96
C ILE A 69 -5.58 2.72 -9.82
N ILE A 70 -6.72 3.34 -10.13
CA ILE A 70 -7.75 3.69 -9.14
C ILE A 70 -8.27 2.43 -8.45
N SER A 71 -8.63 1.40 -9.21
CA SER A 71 -9.11 0.11 -8.69
C SER A 71 -8.14 -0.52 -7.69
N TYR A 72 -6.84 -0.58 -8.00
CA TYR A 72 -5.85 -1.09 -7.05
C TYR A 72 -5.65 -0.16 -5.84
N GLY A 73 -5.74 1.16 -6.05
CA GLY A 73 -5.72 2.13 -4.97
C GLY A 73 -6.88 1.97 -3.99
N GLU A 74 -8.08 1.71 -4.49
CA GLU A 74 -9.28 1.45 -3.68
C GLU A 74 -9.14 0.16 -2.86
N MET A 75 -8.50 -0.90 -3.40
CA MET A 75 -8.19 -2.12 -2.63
C MET A 75 -7.19 -1.83 -1.49
N VAL A 76 -6.24 -0.93 -1.70
CA VAL A 76 -5.35 -0.49 -0.60
C VAL A 76 -6.11 0.36 0.41
N GLN A 77 -6.98 1.27 -0.05
CA GLN A 77 -7.80 2.12 0.81
C GLN A 77 -8.75 1.30 1.69
N ALA A 78 -9.35 0.22 1.16
CA ALA A 78 -10.17 -0.71 1.92
C ALA A 78 -9.43 -1.27 3.15
N ALA A 79 -8.10 -1.44 3.05
CA ALA A 79 -7.32 -1.87 4.20
C ALA A 79 -7.17 -0.78 5.27
N TYR A 80 -7.16 0.50 4.91
CA TYR A 80 -7.22 1.57 5.90
C TYR A 80 -8.61 1.67 6.55
N ASP A 81 -9.66 1.63 5.73
CA ASP A 81 -11.04 1.80 6.19
C ASP A 81 -11.50 0.65 7.11
N ALA A 82 -10.99 -0.56 6.87
CA ALA A 82 -11.27 -1.73 7.68
C ALA A 82 -10.46 -1.80 8.99
N PHE A 83 -9.44 -0.96 9.17
CA PHE A 83 -8.50 -1.09 10.28
C PHE A 83 -8.95 -0.31 11.53
N ASN A 84 -9.02 -1.00 12.66
CA ASN A 84 -9.46 -0.41 13.92
C ASN A 84 -8.36 0.43 14.58
N THR A 85 -8.53 1.75 14.56
CA THR A 85 -7.61 2.72 15.16
C THR A 85 -7.96 3.14 16.60
N GLU A 86 -9.07 2.66 17.15
CA GLU A 86 -9.53 3.05 18.49
C GLU A 86 -8.74 2.29 19.58
N ARG A 87 -7.74 2.94 20.17
CA ARG A 87 -6.87 2.33 21.20
C ARG A 87 -7.59 1.89 22.46
N ARG A 88 -8.78 2.42 22.75
CA ARG A 88 -9.64 2.00 23.87
C ARG A 88 -10.43 0.73 23.56
N SER A 89 -10.44 0.27 22.31
CA SER A 89 -11.06 -0.98 21.90
C SER A 89 -10.15 -2.17 22.25
N PRO A 90 -10.69 -3.29 22.77
CA PRO A 90 -9.94 -4.54 22.90
C PRO A 90 -9.52 -5.13 21.55
N HIS A 91 -10.08 -4.62 20.44
CA HIS A 91 -9.76 -4.99 19.06
C HIS A 91 -8.93 -3.94 18.30
N CYS A 92 -8.33 -2.97 19.01
CA CYS A 92 -7.40 -2.01 18.40
C CYS A 92 -6.33 -2.73 17.60
N GLY A 93 -6.14 -2.35 16.34
CA GLY A 93 -5.17 -2.96 15.44
C GLY A 93 -5.67 -4.18 14.65
N ALA A 94 -6.92 -4.62 14.86
CA ALA A 94 -7.57 -5.66 14.07
C ALA A 94 -8.36 -5.09 12.88
N CYS A 95 -8.90 -5.97 12.04
CA CYS A 95 -9.91 -5.64 11.04
C CYS A 95 -11.31 -5.59 11.69
N PHE A 96 -12.18 -4.67 11.26
CA PHE A 96 -13.58 -4.62 11.69
C PHE A 96 -14.45 -5.74 11.10
N TYR A 97 -14.05 -6.29 9.95
CA TYR A 97 -14.86 -7.17 9.14
C TYR A 97 -14.29 -8.59 9.06
N GLY A 98 -15.16 -9.56 8.80
CA GLY A 98 -14.77 -10.87 8.30
C GLY A 98 -14.38 -10.82 6.82
N TYR A 99 -13.93 -11.94 6.26
CA TYR A 99 -13.47 -12.00 4.87
C TYR A 99 -14.59 -11.63 3.88
N GLU A 100 -15.76 -12.26 4.04
CA GLU A 100 -16.92 -12.10 3.16
C GLU A 100 -17.48 -10.67 3.18
N ASP A 101 -17.33 -9.98 4.29
CA ASP A 101 -17.92 -8.65 4.49
C ASP A 101 -16.96 -7.49 4.23
N LEU A 102 -15.65 -7.73 4.09
CA LEU A 102 -14.66 -6.64 4.10
C LEU A 102 -14.91 -5.62 2.98
N LEU A 103 -14.95 -6.06 1.71
CA LEU A 103 -15.04 -5.15 0.57
C LEU A 103 -16.40 -4.46 0.49
N ALA A 104 -17.48 -5.17 0.83
CA ALA A 104 -18.82 -4.61 0.89
C ALA A 104 -18.97 -3.65 2.09
N GLY A 105 -18.42 -4.01 3.24
CA GLY A 105 -18.52 -3.30 4.50
C GLY A 105 -17.80 -1.96 4.50
N VAL A 106 -16.66 -1.85 3.82
CA VAL A 106 -15.97 -0.56 3.58
C VAL A 106 -16.50 0.20 2.36
N GLY A 107 -17.44 -0.38 1.62
CA GLY A 107 -18.14 0.27 0.52
C GLY A 107 -17.32 0.47 -0.75
N VAL A 108 -16.39 -0.44 -1.08
CA VAL A 108 -15.63 -0.36 -2.34
C VAL A 108 -16.58 -0.53 -3.53
N PRO A 109 -16.93 0.54 -4.27
CA PRO A 109 -17.90 0.45 -5.35
C PRO A 109 -17.31 -0.35 -6.50
N HIS A 110 -18.12 -1.17 -7.16
CA HIS A 110 -17.76 -1.97 -8.35
C HIS A 110 -16.73 -3.10 -8.16
N HIS A 111 -15.86 -3.06 -7.15
CA HIS A 111 -14.85 -4.11 -6.93
C HIS A 111 -15.29 -5.22 -5.96
N GLY A 112 -16.18 -4.92 -5.02
CA GLY A 112 -16.65 -5.90 -4.03
C GLY A 112 -17.24 -7.18 -4.64
N ASN A 113 -17.85 -7.09 -5.82
CA ASN A 113 -18.42 -8.26 -6.52
C ASN A 113 -17.41 -8.93 -7.49
N ASN A 114 -16.30 -8.27 -7.78
CA ASN A 114 -15.28 -8.77 -8.71
C ASN A 114 -14.15 -9.51 -7.99
N TYR A 115 -14.10 -9.44 -6.65
CA TYR A 115 -13.08 -10.06 -5.83
C TYR A 115 -13.67 -10.64 -4.56
N GLU A 116 -13.13 -11.77 -4.13
CA GLU A 116 -13.40 -12.36 -2.82
C GLU A 116 -12.14 -12.31 -1.97
N VAL A 117 -12.27 -11.84 -0.72
CA VAL A 117 -11.16 -11.90 0.24
C VAL A 117 -11.03 -13.34 0.73
N THR A 118 -9.84 -13.91 0.62
CA THR A 118 -9.58 -15.31 0.96
C THR A 118 -8.68 -15.46 2.18
N LYS A 119 -7.97 -14.41 2.58
CA LYS A 119 -7.01 -14.47 3.69
C LYS A 119 -6.74 -13.10 4.29
N PHE A 120 -6.61 -13.03 5.62
CA PHE A 120 -6.01 -11.89 6.30
C PHE A 120 -4.52 -12.09 6.54
N ILE A 121 -3.80 -10.98 6.53
CA ILE A 121 -2.36 -10.90 6.76
C ILE A 121 -2.15 -10.18 8.07
N TYR A 122 -1.31 -10.75 8.92
CA TYR A 122 -0.93 -10.18 10.21
C TYR A 122 0.57 -10.00 10.27
N ALA A 123 1.01 -8.95 10.97
CA ALA A 123 2.43 -8.71 11.16
C ALA A 123 2.73 -8.28 12.60
N THR A 124 3.95 -8.60 13.02
CA THR A 124 4.58 -8.15 14.26
C THR A 124 5.98 -7.63 13.92
N SER A 125 6.71 -7.08 14.89
CA SER A 125 8.07 -6.59 14.69
C SER A 125 8.95 -6.98 15.87
N SER A 126 10.17 -7.43 15.57
CA SER A 126 11.24 -7.62 16.54
C SER A 126 11.87 -6.30 17.01
N LEU A 127 11.55 -5.19 16.34
CA LEU A 127 12.02 -3.85 16.67
C LEU A 127 10.90 -3.07 17.35
N PRO A 128 11.23 -2.14 18.26
CA PRO A 128 10.26 -1.15 18.70
C PRO A 128 9.90 -0.26 17.50
N LEU A 129 8.63 -0.27 17.09
CA LEU A 129 8.14 0.59 16.02
C LEU A 129 7.17 1.64 16.56
N PRO A 130 7.09 2.83 15.93
CA PRO A 130 6.08 3.81 16.27
C PRO A 130 4.66 3.25 16.09
N SER A 131 3.71 3.81 16.85
CA SER A 131 2.29 3.40 16.77
C SER A 131 1.64 3.66 15.41
N SER A 132 2.30 4.43 14.53
CA SER A 132 1.88 4.62 13.14
C SER A 132 2.10 3.36 12.27
N PHE A 133 2.96 2.42 12.69
CA PHE A 133 3.21 1.14 12.02
C PHE A 133 2.48 -0.03 12.70
N LEU A 134 2.63 -0.14 14.02
CA LEU A 134 1.98 -1.15 14.85
C LEU A 134 1.19 -0.44 15.97
N LEU A 135 -0.11 -0.32 15.75
CA LEU A 135 -1.02 0.33 16.68
C LEU A 135 -1.60 -0.70 17.65
N LEU A 136 -1.18 -0.63 18.91
CA LEU A 136 -1.58 -1.57 19.94
C LEU A 136 -2.62 -0.96 20.91
N PRO A 137 -3.52 -1.79 21.47
CA PRO A 137 -4.47 -1.37 22.50
C PRO A 137 -3.78 -0.71 23.70
N LEU A 138 -4.52 0.09 24.48
CA LEU A 138 -3.99 0.67 25.71
C LEU A 138 -3.46 -0.44 26.67
N PRO A 139 -2.30 -0.23 27.32
CA PRO A 139 -1.73 -1.23 28.24
C PRO A 139 -2.66 -1.60 29.40
N SER A 140 -3.53 -0.67 29.83
CA SER A 140 -4.46 -0.85 30.95
C SER A 140 -5.70 -1.70 30.63
N LEU A 141 -6.00 -1.98 29.36
CA LEU A 141 -7.16 -2.79 29.00
C LEU A 141 -6.89 -4.26 29.30
N PRO A 142 -7.72 -4.98 30.07
CA PRO A 142 -7.62 -6.44 30.15
C PRO A 142 -8.12 -7.09 28.85
N ASP A 143 -7.77 -8.36 28.63
CA ASP A 143 -8.37 -9.25 27.60
C ASP A 143 -8.46 -8.66 26.18
N VAL A 144 -7.32 -8.26 25.62
CA VAL A 144 -7.21 -7.73 24.26
C VAL A 144 -6.87 -8.83 23.25
N TRP A 145 -7.23 -8.63 21.99
CA TRP A 145 -7.00 -9.62 20.94
C TRP A 145 -5.51 -9.87 20.66
N SER A 146 -4.66 -8.83 20.75
CA SER A 146 -3.22 -8.94 20.59
C SER A 146 -2.45 -7.82 21.30
N ARG A 147 -1.23 -8.14 21.72
CA ARG A 147 -0.28 -7.20 22.37
C ARG A 147 0.96 -6.88 21.54
N GLU A 148 1.04 -7.44 20.35
CA GLU A 148 2.26 -7.37 19.55
C GLU A 148 2.00 -7.45 18.05
N SER A 149 0.77 -7.78 17.64
CA SER A 149 0.41 -7.98 16.24
C SER A 149 -0.66 -6.99 15.81
N ASN A 150 -0.59 -6.60 14.55
CA ASN A 150 -1.66 -5.90 13.86
C ASN A 150 -2.12 -6.72 12.66
N TRP A 151 -3.39 -6.56 12.33
CA TRP A 151 -3.86 -6.81 10.99
C TRP A 151 -3.14 -5.84 10.03
N MET A 152 -2.63 -6.38 8.93
CA MET A 152 -1.71 -5.70 8.01
C MET A 152 -2.24 -5.69 6.57
N GLY A 153 -3.41 -6.27 6.32
CA GLY A 153 -3.99 -6.35 4.99
C GLY A 153 -4.62 -7.70 4.70
N TYR A 154 -4.82 -7.97 3.42
CA TYR A 154 -5.55 -9.15 2.97
C TYR A 154 -5.12 -9.63 1.58
N VAL A 155 -5.46 -10.88 1.28
CA VAL A 155 -5.39 -11.46 -0.05
C VAL A 155 -6.80 -11.56 -0.60
N ALA A 156 -7.00 -11.09 -1.84
CA ALA A 156 -8.25 -11.23 -2.56
C ALA A 156 -8.02 -11.84 -3.94
N VAL A 157 -8.98 -12.63 -4.41
CA VAL A 157 -8.92 -13.32 -5.71
C VAL A 157 -10.12 -12.89 -6.52
N ALA A 158 -9.90 -12.61 -7.81
CA ALA A 158 -11.00 -12.22 -8.68
C ALA A 158 -12.05 -13.34 -8.76
N THR A 159 -13.34 -12.99 -8.70
CA THR A 159 -14.47 -13.89 -8.98
C THR A 159 -14.49 -14.29 -10.45
N ASP A 160 -15.37 -15.20 -10.86
CA ASP A 160 -15.47 -15.60 -12.27
C ASP A 160 -15.86 -14.43 -13.17
N GLU A 161 -16.77 -13.60 -12.69
CA GLU A 161 -17.20 -12.35 -13.30
C GLU A 161 -16.03 -11.34 -13.35
N GLY A 162 -15.32 -11.17 -12.24
CA GLY A 162 -14.14 -10.31 -12.17
C GLY A 162 -13.05 -10.77 -13.13
N ALA A 163 -12.80 -12.07 -13.23
CA ALA A 163 -11.80 -12.64 -14.10
C ALA A 163 -12.15 -12.45 -15.58
N ALA A 164 -13.42 -12.57 -15.95
CA ALA A 164 -13.90 -12.25 -17.30
C ALA A 164 -13.71 -10.76 -17.63
N ALA A 165 -14.03 -9.86 -16.71
CA ALA A 165 -13.85 -8.41 -16.89
C ALA A 165 -12.36 -7.99 -16.98
N LEU A 166 -11.48 -8.68 -16.25
CA LEU A 166 -10.05 -8.41 -16.19
C LEU A 166 -9.24 -9.17 -17.25
N GLY A 167 -9.84 -10.16 -17.92
CA GLY A 167 -9.18 -11.03 -18.89
C GLY A 167 -8.24 -12.08 -18.27
N ARG A 168 -8.28 -12.26 -16.94
CA ARG A 168 -7.42 -13.16 -16.16
C ARG A 168 -7.95 -13.38 -14.74
N ARG A 169 -7.53 -14.45 -14.07
CA ARG A 169 -7.72 -14.60 -12.61
C ARG A 169 -6.68 -13.75 -11.87
N ASP A 170 -7.08 -12.56 -11.49
CA ASP A 170 -6.22 -11.63 -10.75
C ASP A 170 -6.17 -11.99 -9.26
N ILE A 171 -4.98 -11.99 -8.66
CA ILE A 171 -4.77 -12.19 -7.22
C ILE A 171 -4.14 -10.92 -6.66
N VAL A 172 -4.81 -10.30 -5.71
CA VAL A 172 -4.39 -9.04 -5.09
C VAL A 172 -3.92 -9.31 -3.67
N VAL A 173 -2.74 -8.80 -3.34
CA VAL A 173 -2.23 -8.73 -1.97
C VAL A 173 -2.25 -7.26 -1.57
N ALA A 174 -3.28 -6.85 -0.83
CA ALA A 174 -3.43 -5.48 -0.37
C ALA A 174 -2.76 -5.32 0.99
N TRP A 175 -1.73 -4.48 1.05
CA TRP A 175 -1.02 -4.16 2.29
C TRP A 175 -1.50 -2.82 2.85
N ARG A 176 -1.78 -2.79 4.14
CA ARG A 176 -2.03 -1.57 4.90
C ARG A 176 -0.69 -0.86 5.14
N GLY A 177 -0.65 0.45 4.92
CA GLY A 177 0.55 1.26 5.17
C GLY A 177 0.57 1.91 6.57
N THR A 178 1.04 3.15 6.66
CA THR A 178 1.18 3.85 7.95
C THR A 178 -0.14 4.49 8.35
N VAL A 179 -0.61 4.24 9.58
CA VAL A 179 -1.74 4.97 10.17
C VAL A 179 -1.29 6.42 10.38
N GLN A 180 -1.96 7.38 9.74
CA GLN A 180 -1.53 8.77 9.72
C GLN A 180 -1.23 9.31 11.12
N ASN A 181 0.03 9.68 11.33
CA ASN A 181 0.50 10.71 12.25
C ASN A 181 1.87 11.16 11.75
N MET A 182 1.86 12.02 10.73
CA MET A 182 3.06 12.51 10.01
C MET A 182 4.00 13.36 10.86
N GLU A 183 3.67 13.63 12.13
CA GLU A 183 4.51 14.41 13.04
C GLU A 183 5.70 13.62 13.62
N TRP A 184 5.69 12.28 13.58
CA TRP A 184 6.67 11.44 14.30
C TRP A 184 7.65 10.67 13.41
N VAL A 185 7.70 10.98 12.11
CA VAL A 185 8.61 10.33 11.15
C VAL A 185 10.09 10.56 11.49
N ASN A 186 10.41 11.38 12.50
CA ASN A 186 11.77 11.67 12.93
C ASN A 186 12.48 10.54 13.73
N ASP A 187 11.74 9.58 14.31
CA ASP A 187 12.31 8.54 15.21
C ASP A 187 12.42 7.14 14.57
N LEU A 188 12.21 7.02 13.26
CA LEU A 188 12.35 5.72 12.59
C LEU A 188 13.83 5.33 12.50
N ASP A 189 14.11 4.07 12.77
CA ASP A 189 15.35 3.43 12.34
C ASP A 189 15.32 3.28 10.81
N PHE A 190 15.58 4.38 10.12
CA PHE A 190 15.74 4.46 8.67
C PHE A 190 17.03 3.79 8.19
N ALA A 191 17.77 3.12 9.07
CA ALA A 191 19.01 2.48 8.70
C ALA A 191 18.74 1.46 7.58
N PRO A 192 19.44 1.59 6.43
CA PRO A 192 19.43 0.54 5.44
C PRO A 192 20.15 -0.68 6.00
N VAL A 193 19.51 -1.84 5.91
CA VAL A 193 20.09 -3.14 6.28
C VAL A 193 20.16 -4.05 5.06
N PRO A 194 21.08 -5.03 5.02
CA PRO A 194 21.18 -5.95 3.90
C PRO A 194 19.85 -6.65 3.60
N ALA A 195 19.45 -6.68 2.32
CA ALA A 195 18.23 -7.34 1.86
C ALA A 195 18.34 -8.89 1.84
N ALA A 196 19.46 -9.44 2.32
CA ALA A 196 19.75 -10.87 2.28
C ALA A 196 18.60 -11.76 2.82
N PRO A 197 17.90 -11.41 3.92
CA PRO A 197 16.82 -12.25 4.43
C PRO A 197 15.63 -12.41 3.45
N VAL A 198 15.38 -11.43 2.59
CA VAL A 198 14.30 -11.49 1.57
C VAL A 198 14.79 -12.04 0.25
N LEU A 199 16.04 -11.78 -0.13
CA LEU A 199 16.64 -12.25 -1.39
C LEU A 199 17.04 -13.74 -1.38
N GLY A 200 17.24 -14.33 -0.20
CA GLY A 200 17.58 -15.75 -0.07
C GLY A 200 18.88 -16.09 -0.84
N SER A 201 18.82 -17.12 -1.69
CA SER A 201 19.98 -17.57 -2.49
C SER A 201 20.53 -16.51 -3.45
N ALA A 202 19.71 -15.53 -3.87
CA ALA A 202 20.13 -14.45 -4.76
C ALA A 202 20.97 -13.36 -4.05
N ALA A 203 21.03 -13.37 -2.71
CA ALA A 203 21.72 -12.34 -1.93
C ALA A 203 23.21 -12.19 -2.29
N SER A 204 23.89 -13.29 -2.65
CA SER A 204 25.30 -13.28 -3.04
C SER A 204 25.58 -12.51 -4.34
N GLN A 205 24.59 -12.45 -5.23
CA GLN A 205 24.65 -11.71 -6.49
C GLN A 205 24.27 -10.22 -6.32
N HIS A 206 23.60 -9.90 -5.21
CA HIS A 206 23.06 -8.57 -4.91
C HIS A 206 23.58 -8.03 -3.57
N ARG A 207 24.91 -8.11 -3.34
CA ARG A 207 25.53 -7.74 -2.04
C ARG A 207 25.32 -6.28 -1.61
N LEU A 208 25.02 -5.39 -2.56
CA LEU A 208 24.74 -3.98 -2.29
C LEU A 208 23.24 -3.69 -2.10
N ALA A 209 22.37 -4.69 -2.26
CA ALA A 209 20.95 -4.52 -2.06
C ALA A 209 20.64 -4.36 -0.57
N VAL A 210 19.99 -3.24 -0.25
CA VAL A 210 19.58 -2.88 1.10
C VAL A 210 18.09 -2.55 1.12
N VAL A 211 17.48 -2.71 2.28
CA VAL A 211 16.07 -2.39 2.55
C VAL A 211 15.96 -1.62 3.86
N HIS A 212 14.84 -0.92 4.06
CA HIS A 212 14.54 -0.23 5.31
C HIS A 212 14.39 -1.24 6.47
N HIS A 213 15.10 -1.04 7.58
CA HIS A 213 15.15 -1.98 8.70
C HIS A 213 13.77 -2.26 9.31
N GLY A 214 12.96 -1.22 9.55
CA GLY A 214 11.61 -1.37 10.07
C GLY A 214 10.68 -2.17 9.15
N PHE A 215 10.78 -1.99 7.82
CA PHE A 215 9.94 -2.73 6.87
C PHE A 215 10.36 -4.19 6.80
N LEU A 216 11.68 -4.44 6.79
CA LEU A 216 12.19 -5.79 6.86
C LEU A 216 11.73 -6.49 8.14
N SER A 217 11.84 -5.81 9.29
CA SER A 217 11.38 -6.36 10.57
C SER A 217 9.91 -6.71 10.54
N MET A 218 9.02 -5.83 10.08
CA MET A 218 7.59 -6.15 9.97
C MET A 218 7.30 -7.31 9.01
N TYR A 219 8.05 -7.37 7.90
CA TYR A 219 7.83 -8.37 6.86
C TYR A 219 8.29 -9.76 7.27
N THR A 220 9.38 -9.87 8.05
CA THR A 220 10.03 -11.16 8.38
C THR A 220 9.89 -11.61 9.82
N SER A 221 9.48 -10.74 10.75
CA SER A 221 9.34 -11.13 12.17
C SER A 221 8.15 -12.07 12.38
N SER A 222 8.28 -12.95 13.37
CA SER A 222 7.22 -13.86 13.82
C SER A 222 7.35 -14.09 15.32
N ASN A 223 6.24 -14.51 15.95
CA ASN A 223 6.22 -14.99 17.31
C ASN A 223 5.51 -16.34 17.36
N LYS A 224 6.24 -17.41 17.71
CA LYS A 224 5.72 -18.78 17.78
C LYS A 224 4.59 -18.96 18.82
N SER A 225 4.52 -18.08 19.81
CA SER A 225 3.47 -18.09 20.84
C SER A 225 2.22 -17.30 20.45
N SER A 226 2.28 -16.47 19.41
CA SER A 226 1.14 -15.73 18.88
C SER A 226 0.18 -16.66 18.14
N GLU A 227 -1.12 -16.37 18.15
CA GLU A 227 -2.07 -17.07 17.28
C GLU A 227 -2.04 -16.54 15.83
N PHE A 228 -1.73 -15.26 15.66
CA PHE A 228 -1.83 -14.54 14.39
C PHE A 228 -0.51 -14.47 13.62
N THR A 229 0.62 -14.47 14.34
CA THR A 229 1.97 -14.26 13.77
C THR A 229 2.93 -15.40 14.10
N LYS A 230 2.42 -16.65 14.20
CA LYS A 230 3.24 -17.88 14.28
C LYS A 230 4.28 -17.94 13.16
N THR A 231 3.86 -17.49 11.98
CA THR A 231 4.69 -17.29 10.80
C THR A 231 4.73 -15.81 10.44
N SER A 232 5.78 -15.41 9.72
CA SER A 232 5.97 -14.03 9.32
C SER A 232 4.91 -13.58 8.32
N ALA A 233 4.69 -12.27 8.20
CA ALA A 233 3.78 -11.72 7.18
C ALA A 233 4.19 -12.17 5.76
N ARG A 234 5.50 -12.24 5.49
CA ARG A 234 6.07 -12.83 4.27
C ARG A 234 5.59 -14.26 4.02
N ASP A 235 5.59 -15.11 5.04
CA ASP A 235 5.20 -16.51 4.89
C ASP A 235 3.69 -16.69 4.79
N GLN A 236 2.90 -15.76 5.35
CA GLN A 236 1.45 -15.78 5.23
C GLN A 236 0.96 -15.47 3.81
N VAL A 237 1.72 -14.72 3.00
CA VAL A 237 1.36 -14.35 1.61
C VAL A 237 1.98 -15.25 0.53
N LYS A 238 2.71 -16.31 0.94
CA LYS A 238 3.24 -17.32 0.01
C LYS A 238 2.16 -18.28 -0.49
#